data_AF-A0A7C7VL80-F1
#
_entry.id   AF-A0A7C7VL80-F1
#
_cell.length_a   1.000
_cell.length_b   1.000
_cell.length_c   1.000
_cell.angle_alpha   90.00
_cell.angle_beta   90.00
_cell.angle_gamma   90.00
#
_symmetry.space_group_name_H-M   'P 1'
#
loop_
_entity.id
_entity.type
_entity.pdbx_description
1 polymer ?
#
loop_
_entity_poly.entity_id
_entity_poly.type
_entity_poly.pdbx_seq_one_letter_code
_entity_poly.pdbx_strand_id
1 'polypeptide(L)' 'MMGFGWGFMWLIPLAFLILIVLGAYFLVTGLKTTETVPSRKDRALEILRERYARGEITREEYLRMKEDLEA' A
#
# COMPACT_ATOMS: atom_id res chain seq x y z
N MET A 1 16.64 36.09 -33.98
CA MET A 1 16.05 35.57 -32.72
C MET A 1 14.82 34.73 -33.06
N MET A 2 14.99 33.53 -33.63
CA MET A 2 13.86 32.62 -33.89
C MET A 2 14.39 31.18 -33.83
N GLY A 3 13.81 30.38 -32.95
CA GLY A 3 14.20 28.99 -32.72
C GLY A 3 13.48 28.32 -31.54
N PHE A 4 12.76 29.09 -30.72
CA PHE A 4 12.09 28.58 -29.53
C PHE A 4 10.69 27.97 -29.78
N GLY A 5 10.14 28.08 -31.00
CA GLY A 5 8.77 27.64 -31.30
C GLY A 5 8.62 26.16 -31.65
N TRP A 6 9.66 25.53 -32.21
CA TRP A 6 9.57 24.14 -32.69
C TRP A 6 9.87 23.11 -31.59
N GLY A 7 10.77 23.41 -30.66
CA GLY A 7 11.07 22.52 -29.53
C GLY A 7 9.95 22.47 -28.48
N PHE A 8 9.24 23.59 -28.28
CA PHE A 8 8.13 23.68 -27.32
C PHE A 8 6.92 22.85 -27.75
N MET A 9 6.72 22.67 -29.05
CA MET A 9 5.57 21.94 -29.59
C MET A 9 5.62 20.42 -29.28
N TRP A 10 6.82 19.87 -29.07
CA TRP A 10 7.01 18.46 -28.69
C TRP A 10 7.11 18.28 -27.16
N LEU A 11 7.45 19.35 -26.44
CA LEU A 11 7.49 19.36 -24.98
C LEU A 11 6.11 19.35 -24.34
N ILE A 12 5.11 20.00 -24.97
CA ILE A 12 3.73 20.03 -24.48
C ILE A 12 3.11 18.61 -24.36
N PRO A 13 3.10 17.76 -25.41
CA PRO A 13 2.55 16.41 -25.28
C PRO A 13 3.36 15.54 -24.31
N LEU A 14 4.68 15.73 -24.24
CA LEU A 14 5.54 15.01 -23.29
C LEU A 14 5.23 15.38 -21.83
N ALA A 15 5.09 16.68 -21.55
CA ALA A 15 4.71 17.18 -20.24
C ALA A 15 3.30 16.68 -19.85
N PHE A 16 2.36 16.65 -20.79
CA PHE A 16 1.03 16.12 -20.58
C PHE A 16 1.05 14.62 -20.22
N LEU A 17 1.89 13.84 -20.90
CA LEU A 17 2.07 12.40 -20.62
C LEU A 17 2.66 12.18 -19.21
N ILE A 18 3.67 12.97 -18.83
CA ILE A 18 4.24 12.96 -17.47
C ILE A 18 3.17 13.31 -16.43
N LEU A 19 2.31 14.30 -16.71
CA LEU A 19 1.23 14.72 -15.82
C LEU A 19 0.19 13.62 -15.65
N ILE A 20 -0.19 12.91 -16.71
CA ILE A 20 -1.07 11.73 -16.64
C ILE A 20 -0.45 10.63 -15.78
N VAL A 21 0.83 10.31 -16.00
CA VAL A 21 1.53 9.28 -15.22
C VAL A 21 1.62 9.68 -13.75
N LEU A 22 1.95 10.94 -13.44
CA LEU A 22 1.95 11.45 -12.08
C LEU A 22 0.56 11.42 -11.44
N GLY A 23 -0.48 11.79 -12.19
CA GLY A 23 -1.87 11.76 -11.72
C GLY A 23 -2.34 10.33 -11.41
N ALA A 24 -2.06 9.39 -12.30
CA ALA A 24 -2.34 7.97 -12.08
C ALA A 24 -1.52 7.41 -10.92
N TYR A 25 -0.24 7.77 -10.83
CA TYR A 25 0.62 7.39 -9.71
C TYR A 25 0.06 7.92 -8.39
N PHE A 26 -0.30 9.21 -8.30
CA PHE A 26 -0.91 9.79 -7.11
C PHE A 26 -2.26 9.17 -6.76
N LEU A 27 -3.08 8.78 -7.74
CA LEU A 27 -4.34 8.09 -7.49
C LEU A 27 -4.11 6.69 -6.90
N VAL A 28 -3.17 5.93 -7.47
CA VAL A 28 -2.79 4.60 -6.95
C VAL A 28 -2.09 4.70 -5.59
N THR A 29 -1.27 5.73 -5.37
CA THR A 29 -0.51 5.92 -4.13
C THR A 29 -1.39 6.51 -3.03
N GLY A 30 -2.34 7.38 -3.36
CA GLY A 30 -3.35 7.90 -2.43
C GLY A 30 -4.29 6.81 -1.92
N LEU A 31 -4.58 5.80 -2.74
CA LEU A 31 -5.30 4.59 -2.31
C LEU A 31 -4.46 3.68 -1.39
N LYS A 32 -3.12 3.75 -1.46
CA LYS A 32 -2.21 3.06 -0.54
C LYS A 32 -2.05 3.74 0.83
N THR A 33 -2.63 4.94 1.01
CA THR A 33 -2.90 5.54 2.32
C THR A 33 -4.34 5.24 2.76
N THR A 34 -4.79 4.03 2.47
CA THR A 34 -5.55 3.32 3.49
C THR A 34 -4.41 2.64 4.26
N GLU A 35 -3.82 3.23 5.32
CA GLU A 35 -4.39 3.08 6.68
C GLU A 35 -5.64 2.19 6.63
N THR A 36 -5.48 0.95 6.14
CA THR A 36 -6.33 -0.14 6.55
C THR A 36 -6.01 -0.17 8.02
N VAL A 37 -6.80 0.59 8.80
CA VAL A 37 -6.91 0.40 10.23
C VAL A 37 -7.02 -1.10 10.31
N PRO A 38 -5.95 -1.80 10.75
CA PRO A 38 -5.93 -3.24 10.69
C PRO A 38 -7.22 -3.62 11.38
N SER A 39 -8.06 -4.41 10.70
CA SER A 39 -9.32 -4.82 11.29
C SER A 39 -9.00 -5.32 12.68
N ARG A 40 -9.89 -5.16 13.65
CA ARG A 40 -9.63 -5.66 15.01
C ARG A 40 -9.14 -7.12 14.99
N LYS A 41 -9.56 -7.88 13.96
CA LYS A 41 -9.03 -9.20 13.58
C LYS A 41 -7.55 -9.20 13.17
N ASP A 42 -7.11 -8.36 12.24
CA ASP A 42 -5.70 -8.26 11.81
C ASP A 42 -4.77 -7.91 12.98
N ARG A 43 -5.18 -6.96 13.82
CA ARG A 43 -4.41 -6.58 15.01
C ARG A 43 -4.35 -7.70 16.04
N ALA A 44 -5.43 -8.47 16.20
CA ALA A 44 -5.44 -9.64 17.08
C ALA A 44 -4.53 -10.76 16.55
N LEU A 45 -4.54 -11.02 15.24
CA LEU A 45 -3.65 -11.99 14.59
C LEU A 45 -2.18 -11.59 14.69
N GLU A 46 -1.86 -10.31 14.56
CA GLU A 46 -0.50 -9.79 14.71
C GLU A 46 0.02 -10.00 16.14
N ILE A 47 -0.78 -9.67 17.15
CA ILE A 47 -0.46 -9.93 18.57
C ILE A 47 -0.27 -11.44 18.81
N LEU A 48 -1.13 -12.27 18.22
CA LEU A 48 -1.05 -13.73 18.35
C LEU A 48 0.28 -14.27 17.79
N ARG A 49 0.67 -13.77 16.62
CA ARG A 49 1.93 -14.13 15.95
C ARG A 49 3.15 -13.69 16.76
N GLU A 50 3.09 -12.50 17.36
CA GLU A 50 4.17 -11.98 18.18
C GLU A 50 4.40 -12.85 19.44
N ARG A 51 3.32 -13.25 20.11
CA ARG A 51 3.39 -14.15 21.28
C ARG A 51 3.95 -15.53 20.93
N TYR A 52 3.57 -16.06 19.77
CA TYR A 52 4.12 -17.31 19.26
C TYR A 52 5.63 -17.19 18.98
N ALA A 53 6.05 -16.08 18.34
CA ALA A 53 7.46 -15.81 18.06
C ALA A 53 8.29 -15.61 19.35
N ARG A 54 7.69 -15.05 20.39
CA ARG A 54 8.27 -14.93 21.73
C ARG A 54 8.31 -16.27 22.48
N GLY A 55 7.62 -17.29 22.00
CA GLY A 55 7.50 -18.60 22.65
C GLY A 55 6.58 -18.59 23.88
N GLU A 56 5.72 -17.57 24.01
CA GLU A 56 4.76 -17.45 25.13
C GLU A 56 3.56 -18.37 24.97
N ILE A 57 3.29 -18.83 23.74
CA ILE A 57 2.20 -19.76 23.41
C ILE A 57 2.72 -20.90 22.55
N THR A 58 2.13 -22.08 22.69
CA THR A 58 2.49 -23.24 21.86
C THR A 58 1.87 -23.15 20.47
N ARG A 59 2.35 -24.01 19.56
CA ARG A 59 1.79 -24.10 18.20
C ARG A 59 0.32 -24.52 18.23
N GLU A 60 -0.09 -25.39 19.14
CA GLU A 60 -1.50 -25.80 19.27
C GLU A 60 -2.39 -24.62 19.70
N GLU A 61 -1.92 -23.82 20.67
CA GLU A 61 -2.63 -22.64 21.14
C GLU A 61 -2.77 -21.57 20.04
N TYR A 62 -1.68 -21.31 19.31
CA TYR A 62 -1.69 -20.41 18.16
C TYR A 62 -2.71 -20.84 17.10
N LEU A 63 -2.75 -22.12 16.74
CA LEU A 63 -3.67 -22.63 15.72
C LEU A 63 -5.14 -22.50 16.14
N ARG A 64 -5.47 -22.86 17.39
CA ARG A 64 -6.83 -22.73 17.92
C ARG A 64 -7.32 -21.27 17.92
N MET A 65 -6.48 -20.35 18.40
CA MET A 65 -6.85 -18.93 18.45
C MET A 65 -6.90 -18.29 17.05
N LYS A 66 -6.07 -18.77 16.11
CA LYS A 66 -6.12 -18.34 14.72
C LYS A 66 -7.45 -18.73 14.06
N GLU A 67 -7.88 -19.98 14.22
CA GLU A 67 -9.17 -20.46 13.72
C GLU A 67 -10.35 -19.68 14.32
N ASP A 68 -10.32 -19.39 15.63
CA ASP A 68 -11.37 -18.61 16.31
C ASP A 68 -11.46 -17.16 15.80
N LEU A 69 -10.33 -16.56 15.41
CA LEU A 69 -10.28 -15.20 14.84
C LEU A 69 -10.66 -15.15 13.36
N GLU A 70 -10.39 -16.23 12.61
CA GLU A 70 -10.75 -16.38 11.19
C GLU A 70 -12.23 -16.76 10.99
N ALA A 71 -12.88 -17.37 11.98
CA ALA A 71 -14.33 -17.65 12.01
C ALA A 71 -15.18 -16.36 12.04
#